data_AF-A0A934KGV2-F1
#
_entry.id   AF-A0A934KGV2-F1
#
_cell.length_a   1.000
_cell.length_b   1.000
_cell.length_c   1.000
_cell.angle_alpha   90.00
_cell.angle_beta   90.00
_cell.angle_gamma   90.00
#
_symmetry.space_group_name_H-M   'P 1'
#
loop_
_entity.id
_entity.type
_entity.pdbx_description
1 polymer ?
#
loop_
_entity_poly.entity_id
_entity_poly.type
_entity_poly.pdbx_seq_one_letter_code
_entity_poly.pdbx_strand_id
1 'polypeptide(L)'
;MWSAPQVLLLEDTPEELAALTLAVDRAGLEALPAPSPRRAMSLLERREPLVAVLDLDMARVPGDERTITVEMVLQRLRRRHANCIPLVYSACVETIEDQVRLFELHPHCLFQSKRQGEQRLLHRLNGLLAAHVGDLAGRGGAVVHLPSGEVFSHRIGLALLASCRANHTLVLAESDARAARRFEAWLRRQRSSVSVRAAGNRHYRLWLEERD
;
A
#
# COMPACT_ATOMS: atom_id res chain seq x y z
N MET A 1 7.76 15.16 -13.60
CA MET A 1 7.71 14.92 -12.15
C MET A 1 6.59 13.94 -11.90
N TRP A 2 6.88 12.74 -11.41
CA TRP A 2 5.86 11.73 -11.14
C TRP A 2 5.26 11.97 -9.75
N SER A 3 3.97 11.69 -9.56
CA SER A 3 3.35 11.80 -8.23
C SER A 3 3.86 10.68 -7.34
N ALA A 4 4.44 11.01 -6.19
CA ALA A 4 4.92 10.03 -5.23
C ALA A 4 3.76 9.14 -4.73
N PRO A 5 4.01 7.85 -4.43
CA PRO A 5 2.97 6.98 -3.88
C PRO A 5 2.52 7.48 -2.52
N GLN A 6 1.20 7.53 -2.32
CA GLN A 6 0.60 8.01 -1.09
C GLN A 6 0.54 6.91 -0.02
N VAL A 7 0.93 7.26 1.20
CA VAL A 7 0.87 6.40 2.39
C VAL A 7 0.02 7.08 3.46
N LEU A 8 -1.12 6.50 3.81
CA LEU A 8 -1.94 6.96 4.94
C LEU A 8 -1.27 6.54 6.25
N LEU A 9 -1.12 7.46 7.20
CA LEU A 9 -0.54 7.21 8.51
C LEU A 9 -1.57 7.52 9.60
N LEU A 10 -2.11 6.49 10.24
CA LEU A 10 -3.05 6.63 11.35
C LEU A 10 -2.31 6.38 12.67
N GLU A 11 -2.07 7.44 13.42
CA GLU A 11 -1.28 7.45 14.67
C GLU A 11 -1.72 8.67 15.49
N ASP A 12 -2.14 8.49 16.74
CA ASP A 12 -2.67 9.57 17.57
C ASP A 12 -1.62 10.27 18.44
N THR A 13 -0.42 9.70 18.54
CA THR A 13 0.71 10.31 19.25
C THR A 13 1.41 11.31 18.31
N PRO A 14 1.39 12.63 18.60
CA PRO A 14 1.94 13.63 17.68
C PRO A 14 3.42 13.41 17.33
N GLU A 15 4.21 12.97 18.30
CA GLU A 15 5.64 12.70 18.13
C GLU A 15 5.88 11.49 17.20
N GLU A 16 5.14 10.40 17.39
CA GLU A 16 5.23 9.21 16.54
C GLU A 16 4.72 9.51 15.13
N LEU A 17 3.61 10.23 14.99
CA LEU A 17 3.07 10.62 13.69
C LEU A 17 4.06 11.50 12.92
N ALA A 18 4.72 12.45 13.60
CA ALA A 18 5.74 13.30 12.99
C ALA A 18 6.97 12.50 12.55
N ALA A 19 7.44 11.56 13.37
CA ALA A 19 8.55 10.67 13.04
C ALA A 19 8.23 9.80 11.81
N LEU A 20 7.06 9.15 11.80
CA LEU A 20 6.58 8.34 10.68
C LEU A 20 6.45 9.17 9.39
N THR A 21 5.89 10.37 9.49
CA THR A 21 5.75 11.30 8.36
C THR A 21 7.12 11.62 7.76
N LEU A 22 8.06 12.06 8.59
CA LEU A 22 9.43 12.39 8.15
C LEU A 22 10.12 11.19 7.49
N ALA A 23 9.94 10.01 8.05
CA ALA A 23 10.57 8.80 7.53
C ALA A 23 9.98 8.34 6.19
N VAL A 24 8.67 8.44 6.02
CA VAL A 24 7.97 8.18 4.75
C VAL A 24 8.39 9.20 3.69
N ASP A 25 8.44 10.48 4.03
CA ASP A 25 8.88 11.54 3.11
C ASP A 25 10.33 11.35 2.67
N ARG A 26 11.24 10.97 3.61
CA ARG A 26 12.64 10.64 3.29
C ARG A 26 12.79 9.44 2.38
N ALA A 27 11.83 8.52 2.39
CA ALA A 27 11.77 7.39 1.46
C ALA A 27 11.25 7.79 0.06
N GLY A 28 10.94 9.08 -0.17
CA GLY A 28 10.43 9.58 -1.44
C GLY A 28 8.96 9.24 -1.70
N LEU A 29 8.20 9.01 -0.63
CA LEU A 29 6.77 8.73 -0.65
C LEU A 29 5.99 9.97 -0.17
N GLU A 30 4.69 10.03 -0.45
CA GLU A 30 3.82 11.11 0.06
C GLU A 30 3.11 10.63 1.32
N ALA A 31 3.49 11.15 2.49
CA ALA A 31 2.78 10.89 3.73
C ALA A 31 1.42 11.61 3.78
N LEU A 32 0.37 10.89 4.15
CA LEU A 32 -0.96 11.43 4.46
C LEU A 32 -1.22 11.25 5.97
N PRO A 33 -0.80 12.19 6.82
CA PRO A 33 -0.93 12.06 8.28
C PRO A 33 -2.39 12.19 8.74
N ALA A 34 -2.79 11.30 9.64
CA ALA A 34 -4.13 11.23 10.21
C ALA A 34 -4.04 11.00 11.74
N PRO A 35 -4.12 12.05 12.57
CA PRO A 35 -4.08 11.93 14.03
C PRO A 35 -5.32 11.29 14.66
N SER A 36 -6.37 11.00 13.87
CA SER A 36 -7.56 10.33 14.35
C SER A 36 -8.23 9.50 13.24
N PRO A 37 -9.03 8.46 13.59
CA PRO A 37 -9.74 7.67 12.59
C PRO A 37 -10.72 8.51 11.76
N ARG A 38 -11.33 9.54 12.38
CA ARG A 38 -12.18 10.51 11.68
C ARG A 38 -11.41 11.24 10.58
N ARG A 39 -10.18 11.68 10.88
CA ARG A 39 -9.32 12.33 9.88
C ARG A 39 -8.92 11.36 8.77
N ALA A 40 -8.58 10.12 9.10
CA ALA A 40 -8.27 9.08 8.10
C ALA A 40 -9.45 8.85 7.15
N MET A 41 -10.67 8.74 7.68
CA MET A 41 -11.89 8.59 6.87
C MET A 41 -12.10 9.77 5.91
N SER A 42 -11.87 11.00 6.38
CA SER A 42 -11.95 12.20 5.54
C SER A 42 -10.90 12.23 4.43
N LEU A 43 -9.67 11.78 4.71
CA LEU A 43 -8.62 11.65 3.68
C LEU A 43 -9.01 10.63 2.61
N LEU A 44 -9.56 9.49 3.02
CA LEU A 44 -10.02 8.42 2.12
C LEU A 44 -11.18 8.86 1.20
N GLU A 45 -11.90 9.94 1.50
CA GLU A 45 -12.92 10.46 0.57
C GLU A 45 -12.31 11.12 -0.69
N ARG A 46 -11.04 11.55 -0.61
CA ARG A 46 -10.41 12.39 -1.64
C ARG A 46 -9.08 11.85 -2.13
N ARG A 47 -8.53 10.83 -1.47
CA ARG A 47 -7.20 10.27 -1.72
C ARG A 47 -7.29 8.76 -1.92
N GLU A 48 -6.35 8.22 -2.67
CA GLU A 48 -6.22 6.80 -2.95
C GLU A 48 -4.83 6.33 -2.50
N PRO A 49 -4.58 6.21 -1.19
CA PRO A 49 -3.30 5.73 -0.69
C PRO A 49 -3.03 4.30 -1.17
N LEU A 50 -1.79 4.04 -1.55
CA LEU A 50 -1.35 2.69 -1.93
C LEU A 50 -1.15 1.79 -0.70
N VAL A 51 -0.72 2.40 0.41
CA VAL A 51 -0.51 1.72 1.69
C VAL A 51 -1.16 2.55 2.80
N ALA A 52 -1.74 1.89 3.80
CA ALA A 52 -2.21 2.52 5.02
C ALA A 52 -1.50 1.90 6.22
N VAL A 53 -0.68 2.67 6.93
CA VAL A 53 -0.07 2.28 8.20
C VAL A 53 -1.03 2.66 9.33
N LEU A 54 -1.45 1.69 10.13
CA LEU A 54 -2.51 1.88 11.11
C LEU A 54 -2.04 1.45 12.51
N ASP A 55 -1.97 2.38 13.46
CA ASP A 55 -2.00 1.99 14.86
C ASP A 55 -3.42 1.59 15.27
N LEU A 56 -3.50 0.57 16.12
CA LEU A 56 -4.75 0.12 16.73
C LEU A 56 -5.03 0.85 18.03
N ASP A 57 -3.99 1.26 18.75
CA ASP A 57 -4.15 2.03 19.97
C ASP A 57 -4.37 3.50 19.59
N MET A 58 -5.60 3.98 19.79
CA MET A 58 -5.99 5.36 19.54
C MET A 58 -6.52 6.01 20.83
N ALA A 59 -5.94 5.63 21.98
CA ALA A 59 -6.38 6.04 23.31
C ALA A 59 -6.10 7.52 23.64
N ARG A 60 -5.32 8.26 22.85
CA ARG A 60 -5.09 9.70 22.99
C ARG A 60 -6.08 10.55 22.18
N VAL A 61 -6.82 9.93 21.26
CA VAL A 61 -7.91 10.61 20.55
C VAL A 61 -8.97 11.11 21.55
N PRO A 62 -9.43 12.38 21.46
CA PRO A 62 -10.50 12.91 22.30
C PRO A 62 -11.76 12.03 22.30
N GLY A 63 -12.41 11.88 23.45
CA GLY A 63 -13.52 10.92 23.62
C GLY A 63 -14.70 11.15 22.68
N ASP A 64 -14.99 12.41 22.35
CA ASP A 64 -16.02 12.84 21.39
C ASP A 64 -15.66 12.54 19.92
N GLU A 65 -14.39 12.21 19.64
CA GLU A 65 -13.90 11.75 18.34
C GLU A 65 -13.88 10.22 18.18
N ARG A 66 -14.00 9.45 19.28
CA ARG A 66 -13.89 7.97 19.29
C ARG A 66 -15.09 7.22 18.71
N THR A 67 -16.11 7.93 18.23
CA THR A 67 -17.24 7.31 17.53
C THR A 67 -16.83 6.63 16.22
N ILE A 68 -15.70 7.03 15.65
CA ILE A 68 -15.08 6.35 14.50
C ILE A 68 -13.85 5.61 15.00
N THR A 69 -13.80 4.30 14.74
CA THR A 69 -12.71 3.43 15.18
C THR A 69 -11.78 3.01 14.03
N VAL A 70 -10.64 2.42 14.38
CA VAL A 70 -9.69 1.87 13.40
C VAL A 70 -10.31 0.73 12.59
N GLU A 71 -11.17 -0.10 13.19
CA GLU A 71 -11.91 -1.14 12.50
C GLU A 71 -12.83 -0.57 11.42
N MET A 72 -13.46 0.58 11.66
CA MET A 72 -14.28 1.25 10.65
C MET A 72 -13.42 1.76 9.49
N VAL A 73 -12.19 2.21 9.76
CA VAL A 73 -11.21 2.56 8.72
C VAL A 73 -10.82 1.33 7.90
N LEU A 74 -10.50 0.20 8.55
CA LEU A 74 -10.20 -1.08 7.87
C LEU A 74 -11.37 -1.54 6.98
N GLN A 75 -12.61 -1.48 7.49
CA GLN A 75 -13.79 -1.80 6.69
C GLN A 75 -13.98 -0.84 5.50
N ARG A 76 -13.67 0.46 5.68
CA ARG A 76 -13.69 1.44 4.59
C ARG A 76 -12.65 1.11 3.54
N LEU A 77 -11.43 0.76 3.93
CA LEU A 77 -10.37 0.33 3.02
C LEU A 77 -10.82 -0.89 2.22
N ARG A 78 -11.33 -1.93 2.89
CA ARG A 78 -11.85 -3.14 2.22
C ARG A 78 -12.93 -2.84 1.18
N ARG A 79 -13.88 -1.97 1.52
CA ARG A 79 -15.08 -1.71 0.70
C ARG A 79 -14.85 -0.72 -0.44
N ARG A 80 -13.98 0.27 -0.25
CA ARG A 80 -13.84 1.41 -1.19
C ARG A 80 -12.42 1.64 -1.70
N HIS A 81 -11.41 1.06 -1.07
CA HIS A 81 -10.00 1.19 -1.45
C HIS A 81 -9.37 -0.20 -1.58
N ALA A 82 -9.95 -1.06 -2.42
CA ALA A 82 -9.55 -2.46 -2.57
C ALA A 82 -8.06 -2.66 -2.93
N ASN A 83 -7.40 -1.63 -3.45
CA ASN A 83 -5.98 -1.64 -3.82
C ASN A 83 -5.05 -1.09 -2.74
N CYS A 84 -5.60 -0.52 -1.66
CA CYS A 84 -4.80 -0.05 -0.55
C CYS A 84 -4.38 -1.26 0.29
N ILE A 85 -3.09 -1.36 0.61
CA ILE A 85 -2.54 -2.42 1.46
C ILE A 85 -2.56 -1.92 2.92
N PRO A 86 -3.39 -2.46 3.81
CA PRO A 86 -3.32 -2.10 5.22
C PRO A 86 -2.15 -2.80 5.90
N LEU A 87 -1.31 -2.02 6.56
CA LEU A 87 -0.20 -2.44 7.39
C LEU A 87 -0.49 -1.99 8.82
N VAL A 88 -1.00 -2.90 9.64
CA VAL A 88 -1.26 -2.65 11.05
C VAL A 88 0.08 -2.57 11.77
N TYR A 89 0.39 -1.38 12.31
CA TYR A 89 1.59 -1.06 13.04
C TYR A 89 1.26 -0.76 14.50
N SER A 90 1.24 -1.80 15.33
CA SER A 90 0.78 -1.66 16.72
C SER A 90 1.59 -2.52 17.67
N ALA A 91 1.62 -2.13 18.95
CA ALA A 91 2.10 -2.99 20.03
C ALA A 91 1.10 -4.13 20.35
N CYS A 92 -0.16 -4.01 19.91
CA CYS A 92 -1.25 -4.92 20.24
C CYS A 92 -1.49 -6.07 19.24
N VAL A 93 -0.57 -6.32 18.29
CA VAL A 93 -0.71 -7.37 17.26
C VAL A 93 0.31 -8.50 17.44
N GLU A 94 0.48 -8.95 18.68
CA GLU A 94 1.48 -9.97 19.03
C GLU A 94 0.93 -11.39 18.95
N THR A 95 -0.37 -11.58 19.18
CA THR A 95 -0.98 -12.91 19.20
C THR A 95 -1.69 -13.25 17.89
N ILE A 96 -1.82 -14.54 17.62
CA ILE A 96 -2.61 -15.05 16.49
C ILE A 96 -4.07 -14.62 16.64
N GLU A 97 -4.61 -14.59 17.86
CA GLU A 97 -6.00 -14.21 18.14
C GLU A 97 -6.29 -12.74 17.77
N ASP A 98 -5.38 -11.82 18.12
CA ASP A 98 -5.49 -10.40 17.74
C ASP A 98 -5.50 -10.23 16.21
N GLN A 99 -4.66 -11.01 15.52
CA GLN A 99 -4.57 -10.95 14.06
C GLN A 99 -5.80 -11.56 13.39
N VAL A 100 -6.37 -12.66 13.91
CA VAL A 100 -7.56 -13.33 13.36
C VAL A 100 -8.75 -12.37 13.30
N ARG A 101 -9.02 -11.62 14.38
CA ARG A 101 -10.11 -10.62 14.39
C ARG A 101 -9.92 -9.56 13.30
N LEU A 102 -8.68 -9.12 13.06
CA LEU A 102 -8.38 -8.12 12.05
C LEU A 102 -8.43 -8.70 10.63
N PHE A 103 -8.07 -9.98 10.45
CA PHE A 103 -8.24 -10.71 9.19
C PHE A 103 -9.71 -10.83 8.77
N GLU A 104 -10.63 -11.05 9.72
CA GLU A 104 -12.06 -11.09 9.42
C GLU A 104 -12.59 -9.75 8.89
N LEU A 105 -12.05 -8.64 9.41
CA LEU A 105 -12.37 -7.29 8.95
C LEU A 105 -11.74 -7.01 7.59
N HIS A 106 -10.47 -7.35 7.40
CA HIS A 106 -9.72 -7.15 6.17
C HIS A 106 -8.70 -8.29 5.95
N PRO A 107 -8.95 -9.23 5.02
CA PRO A 107 -8.16 -10.47 4.87
C PRO A 107 -6.73 -10.24 4.37
N HIS A 108 -6.44 -9.03 3.95
CA HIS A 108 -5.19 -8.59 3.33
C HIS A 108 -4.36 -7.69 4.25
N CYS A 109 -4.66 -7.68 5.55
CA CYS A 109 -3.85 -6.97 6.55
C CYS A 109 -2.46 -7.59 6.67
N LEU A 110 -1.46 -6.72 6.66
CA LEU A 110 -0.09 -7.03 7.05
C LEU A 110 0.13 -6.51 8.48
N PHE A 111 0.97 -7.19 9.26
CA PHE A 111 1.16 -6.89 10.70
C PHE A 111 2.61 -6.61 11.06
N GLN A 112 2.90 -5.42 11.58
CA GLN A 112 4.22 -4.99 12.04
C GLN A 112 4.15 -4.59 13.52
N SER A 113 4.89 -5.29 14.37
CA SER A 113 4.97 -4.91 15.79
C SER A 113 5.81 -3.63 15.97
N LYS A 114 5.32 -2.69 16.80
CA LYS A 114 6.05 -1.48 17.22
C LYS A 114 7.36 -1.80 17.97
N ARG A 115 7.41 -2.94 18.68
CA ARG A 115 8.62 -3.36 19.43
C ARG A 115 9.84 -3.65 18.55
N GLN A 116 9.63 -3.93 17.27
CA GLN A 116 10.71 -4.17 16.33
C GLN A 116 11.30 -2.86 15.76
N GLY A 117 10.76 -1.72 16.19
CA GLY A 117 11.23 -0.39 15.84
C GLY A 117 10.76 0.10 14.46
N GLU A 118 10.77 1.42 14.32
CA GLU A 118 10.39 2.14 13.11
C GLU A 118 11.20 1.72 11.88
N GLN A 119 12.49 1.43 12.05
CA GLN A 119 13.37 1.02 10.95
C GLN A 119 12.87 -0.24 10.24
N ARG A 120 12.26 -1.18 10.98
CA ARG A 120 11.70 -2.40 10.39
C ARG A 120 10.39 -2.14 9.66
N LEU A 121 9.56 -1.21 10.16
CA LEU A 121 8.39 -0.72 9.44
C LEU A 121 8.81 -0.10 8.10
N LEU A 122 9.80 0.78 8.09
CA LEU A 122 10.31 1.42 6.88
C LEU A 122 10.90 0.41 5.91
N HIS A 123 11.68 -0.56 6.42
CA HIS A 123 12.20 -1.65 5.58
C HIS A 123 11.06 -2.42 4.90
N ARG A 124 9.96 -2.70 5.61
CA ARG A 124 8.79 -3.37 5.04
C ARG A 124 8.05 -2.49 4.02
N LEU A 125 7.82 -1.21 4.33
CA LEU A 125 7.20 -0.25 3.41
C LEU A 125 8.02 -0.13 2.12
N ASN A 126 9.34 0.03 2.24
CA ASN A 126 10.25 0.04 1.12
C ASN A 126 10.24 -1.30 0.38
N GLY A 127 10.18 -2.44 1.07
CA GLY A 127 10.07 -3.75 0.43
C GLY A 127 8.78 -3.91 -0.40
N LEU A 128 7.68 -3.30 0.03
CA LEU A 128 6.41 -3.27 -0.71
C LEU A 128 6.48 -2.33 -1.92
N LEU A 129 7.10 -1.16 -1.78
CA LEU A 129 7.04 -0.07 -2.75
C LEU A 129 8.22 -0.07 -3.75
N ALA A 130 9.38 -0.53 -3.31
CA ALA A 130 10.55 -0.84 -4.13
C ALA A 130 10.56 -2.33 -4.54
N ALA A 131 9.39 -2.96 -4.59
CA ALA A 131 9.26 -4.37 -4.91
C ALA A 131 9.95 -4.71 -6.22
N HIS A 132 10.70 -5.80 -6.18
CA HIS A 132 11.25 -6.45 -7.35
C HIS A 132 10.35 -7.61 -7.76
N VAL A 133 9.98 -7.66 -9.03
CA VAL A 133 9.23 -8.77 -9.63
C VAL A 133 9.89 -9.05 -10.98
N GLY A 134 10.55 -10.20 -11.10
CA GLY A 134 11.30 -10.56 -12.30
C GLY A 134 12.36 -9.51 -12.60
N ASP A 135 12.29 -8.93 -13.80
CA ASP A 135 13.19 -7.88 -14.27
C ASP A 135 12.67 -6.45 -14.01
N LEU A 136 11.63 -6.29 -13.18
CA LEU A 136 11.07 -4.99 -12.80
C LEU A 136 11.45 -4.60 -11.37
N ALA A 137 11.54 -3.29 -11.12
CA ALA A 137 11.70 -2.72 -9.79
C ALA A 137 10.87 -1.44 -9.60
N GLY A 138 10.30 -1.25 -8.42
CA GLY A 138 9.74 0.04 -8.02
C GLY A 138 10.85 1.02 -7.60
N ARG A 139 10.82 2.25 -8.12
CA ARG A 139 11.73 3.35 -7.71
C ARG A 139 11.03 4.70 -7.78
N GLY A 140 10.98 5.42 -6.66
CA GLY A 140 10.55 6.83 -6.60
C GLY A 140 9.22 7.14 -7.29
N GLY A 141 8.21 6.29 -7.13
CA GLY A 141 6.91 6.51 -7.78
C GLY A 141 6.74 5.91 -9.18
N ALA A 142 7.75 5.19 -9.69
CA ALA A 142 7.72 4.58 -11.02
C ALA A 142 8.17 3.12 -11.01
N VAL A 143 7.87 2.42 -12.10
CA VAL A 143 8.41 1.09 -12.40
C VAL A 143 9.59 1.23 -13.35
N VAL A 144 10.70 0.57 -13.05
CA VAL A 144 11.89 0.53 -13.89
C VAL A 144 12.08 -0.89 -14.39
N HIS A 145 12.29 -1.05 -15.71
CA HIS A 145 12.74 -2.31 -16.29
C HIS A 145 14.27 -2.37 -16.17
N LEU A 146 14.77 -3.26 -15.30
CA LEU A 146 16.18 -3.29 -14.89
C LEU A 146 17.16 -3.49 -16.04
N PRO A 147 16.91 -4.38 -17.03
CA PRO A 147 17.83 -4.58 -18.14
C PRO A 147 18.00 -3.36 -19.03
N SER A 148 16.92 -2.63 -19.31
CA SER A 148 16.96 -1.48 -20.23
C SER A 148 17.13 -0.13 -19.53
N GLY A 149 16.83 -0.04 -18.23
CA GLY A 149 16.72 1.23 -17.49
C GLY A 149 15.46 2.05 -17.80
N GLU A 150 14.70 1.68 -18.83
CA GLU A 150 13.42 2.32 -19.18
C GLU A 150 12.43 2.40 -18.02
N VAL A 151 11.66 3.48 -18.00
CA VAL A 151 10.78 3.82 -16.89
C VAL A 151 9.32 3.89 -17.33
N PHE A 152 8.45 3.23 -16.57
CA PHE A 152 7.01 3.40 -16.65
C PHE A 152 6.49 4.18 -15.45
N SER A 153 6.03 5.40 -15.71
CA SER A 153 5.70 6.37 -14.68
C SER A 153 4.20 6.56 -14.49
N HIS A 154 3.55 5.56 -13.90
CA HIS A 154 2.13 5.64 -13.60
C HIS A 154 1.81 4.81 -12.36
N ARG A 155 0.93 5.33 -11.49
CA ARG A 155 0.56 4.71 -10.21
C ARG A 155 0.18 3.23 -10.33
N ILE A 156 -0.51 2.86 -11.40
CA ILE A 156 -0.97 1.48 -11.65
C ILE A 156 0.18 0.48 -11.80
N GLY A 157 1.32 0.89 -12.40
CA GLY A 157 2.48 0.00 -12.49
C GLY A 157 3.03 -0.33 -11.10
N LEU A 158 3.19 0.69 -10.25
CA LEU A 158 3.60 0.50 -8.86
C LEU A 158 2.57 -0.28 -8.04
N ALA A 159 1.28 0.02 -8.22
CA ALA A 159 0.22 -0.69 -7.52
C ALA A 159 0.25 -2.18 -7.87
N LEU A 160 0.47 -2.55 -9.14
CA LEU A 160 0.63 -3.95 -9.55
C LEU A 160 1.86 -4.61 -8.90
N LEU A 161 3.00 -3.93 -8.82
CA LEU A 161 4.20 -4.44 -8.14
C LEU A 161 3.95 -4.63 -6.64
N ALA A 162 3.40 -3.63 -5.97
CA ALA A 162 3.13 -3.64 -4.54
C ALA A 162 2.10 -4.72 -4.19
N SER A 163 1.00 -4.82 -4.96
CA SER A 163 0.01 -5.89 -4.81
C SER A 163 0.63 -7.26 -5.04
N CYS A 164 1.47 -7.43 -6.06
CA CYS A 164 2.17 -8.70 -6.29
C CYS A 164 3.05 -9.08 -5.09
N ARG A 165 3.78 -8.11 -4.51
CA ARG A 165 4.63 -8.39 -3.34
C ARG A 165 3.85 -8.66 -2.06
N ALA A 166 2.69 -8.03 -1.92
CA ALA A 166 1.73 -8.33 -0.87
C ALA A 166 0.94 -9.63 -1.11
N ASN A 167 1.17 -10.35 -2.22
CA ASN A 167 0.43 -11.54 -2.64
C ASN A 167 -1.09 -11.27 -2.84
N HIS A 168 -1.41 -10.10 -3.36
CA HIS A 168 -2.78 -9.63 -3.63
C HIS A 168 -3.01 -9.39 -5.12
N THR A 169 -4.28 -9.45 -5.52
CA THR A 169 -4.70 -9.01 -6.85
C THR A 169 -5.12 -7.54 -6.80
N LEU A 170 -4.83 -6.80 -7.87
CA LEU A 170 -5.21 -5.41 -8.03
C LEU A 170 -6.58 -5.30 -8.71
N VAL A 171 -7.53 -4.62 -8.09
CA VAL A 171 -8.88 -4.38 -8.64
C VAL A 171 -8.88 -3.07 -9.41
N LEU A 172 -9.11 -3.11 -10.71
CA LEU A 172 -9.10 -1.90 -11.52
C LEU A 172 -10.50 -1.40 -11.83
N ALA A 173 -10.72 -0.10 -11.63
CA ALA A 173 -11.83 0.59 -12.26
C ALA A 173 -11.65 0.62 -13.79
N GLU A 174 -12.72 0.89 -14.53
CA GLU A 174 -12.67 0.89 -16.00
C GLU A 174 -11.67 1.91 -16.57
N SER A 175 -11.57 3.08 -15.92
CA SER A 175 -10.57 4.11 -16.23
C SER A 175 -9.14 3.60 -16.03
N ASP A 176 -8.88 2.85 -14.96
CA ASP A 176 -7.55 2.30 -14.63
C ASP A 176 -7.19 1.06 -15.47
N ALA A 177 -8.18 0.30 -15.96
CA ALA A 177 -7.94 -0.84 -16.85
C ALA A 177 -7.24 -0.42 -18.16
N ARG A 178 -7.47 0.82 -18.62
CA ARG A 178 -6.72 1.40 -19.75
C ARG A 178 -5.25 1.61 -19.39
N ALA A 179 -4.96 2.07 -18.17
CA ALA A 179 -3.58 2.24 -17.72
C ALA A 179 -2.84 0.91 -17.59
N ALA A 180 -3.50 -0.14 -17.10
CA ALA A 180 -2.92 -1.48 -17.07
C ALA A 180 -2.61 -2.04 -18.47
N ARG A 181 -3.49 -1.80 -19.46
CA ARG A 181 -3.20 -2.17 -20.86
C ARG A 181 -1.99 -1.42 -21.43
N ARG A 182 -1.83 -0.13 -21.10
CA ARG A 182 -0.62 0.62 -21.49
C ARG A 182 0.64 0.07 -20.83
N PHE A 183 0.53 -0.35 -19.57
CA PHE A 183 1.63 -0.97 -18.85
C PHE A 183 2.02 -2.30 -19.48
N GLU A 184 1.06 -3.18 -19.77
CA GLU A 184 1.28 -4.44 -20.50
C GLU A 184 1.95 -4.22 -21.87
N ALA A 185 1.47 -3.23 -22.64
CA ALA A 185 2.12 -2.89 -23.92
C ALA A 185 3.55 -2.36 -23.73
N TRP A 186 3.83 -1.64 -22.64
CA TRP A 186 5.17 -1.23 -22.28
C TRP A 186 6.06 -2.43 -21.93
N LEU A 187 5.58 -3.38 -21.11
CA LEU A 187 6.32 -4.61 -20.77
C LEU A 187 6.72 -5.41 -22.02
N ARG A 188 5.79 -5.58 -22.96
CA ARG A 188 6.04 -6.25 -24.25
C ARG A 188 7.10 -5.56 -25.09
N ARG A 189 7.08 -4.22 -25.16
CA ARG A 189 8.11 -3.45 -25.87
C ARG A 189 9.49 -3.65 -25.25
N GLN A 190 9.56 -3.76 -23.92
CA GLN A 190 10.81 -4.01 -23.21
C GLN A 190 11.25 -5.48 -23.20
N ARG A 191 10.43 -6.39 -23.74
CA ARG A 191 10.65 -7.85 -23.69
C ARG A 191 10.86 -8.35 -22.25
N SER A 192 10.13 -7.75 -21.32
CA SER A 192 10.18 -8.09 -19.89
C SER A 192 9.80 -9.55 -19.66
N SER A 193 10.39 -10.17 -18.63
CA SER A 193 10.00 -11.48 -18.09
C SER A 193 8.69 -11.43 -17.29
N VAL A 194 8.04 -10.28 -17.23
CA VAL A 194 6.80 -10.06 -16.50
C VAL A 194 5.67 -9.68 -17.47
N SER A 195 4.48 -10.21 -17.23
CA SER A 195 3.24 -9.79 -17.89
C SER A 195 2.14 -9.43 -16.89
N VAL A 196 1.15 -8.68 -17.35
CA VAL A 196 -0.08 -8.38 -16.63
C VAL A 196 -1.16 -9.36 -17.07
N ARG A 197 -1.68 -10.15 -16.13
CA ARG A 197 -2.78 -11.10 -16.38
C ARG A 197 -4.05 -10.67 -15.67
N ALA A 198 -5.18 -10.77 -16.36
CA ALA A 198 -6.49 -10.65 -15.74
C ALA A 198 -6.82 -11.95 -14.98
N ALA A 199 -7.27 -11.81 -13.73
CA ALA A 199 -7.72 -12.92 -12.88
C ALA A 199 -9.26 -13.04 -12.83
N GLY A 200 -9.98 -12.29 -13.68
CA GLY A 200 -11.45 -12.21 -13.71
C GLY A 200 -11.99 -11.09 -12.81
N ASN A 201 -13.26 -10.70 -12.99
CA ASN A 201 -13.96 -9.69 -12.17
C ASN A 201 -13.21 -8.35 -11.97
N ARG A 202 -12.45 -7.91 -12.98
CA ARG A 202 -11.57 -6.71 -12.95
C ARG A 202 -10.36 -6.83 -12.02
N HIS A 203 -10.00 -8.04 -11.59
CA HIS A 203 -8.77 -8.32 -10.88
C HIS A 203 -7.63 -8.52 -11.87
N TYR A 204 -6.46 -7.98 -11.54
CA TYR A 204 -5.23 -8.06 -12.32
C TYR A 204 -4.06 -8.43 -11.41
N ARG A 205 -3.08 -9.13 -11.96
CA ARG A 205 -1.84 -9.50 -11.27
C ARG A 205 -0.66 -9.48 -12.23
N LEU A 206 0.54 -9.34 -11.67
CA LEU A 206 1.77 -9.63 -12.40
C LEU A 206 1.99 -11.15 -12.44
N TRP A 207 2.56 -11.61 -13.54
CA TRP A 207 2.95 -13.00 -13.75
C TRP A 207 4.38 -13.05 -14.23
N LEU A 208 5.18 -13.95 -13.66
CA LEU A 208 6.52 -14.26 -14.15
C LEU A 208 6.37 -15.25 -15.30
N GLU A 209 6.77 -14.82 -16.50
CA GLU A 209 6.84 -15.71 -17.64
C GLU A 209 8.03 -16.67 -17.45
N GLU A 210 7.78 -17.96 -17.55
CA GLU A 210 8.84 -18.95 -17.63
C GLU A 210 9.61 -18.67 -18.93
N ARG A 211 10.91 -18.40 -18.79
CA ARG A 211 11.80 -18.31 -19.95
C ARG A 211 12.35 -19.72 -20.18
N ASP A 212 11.89 -20.35 -21.26
CA ASP A 212 12.58 -21.49 -21.87
C ASP A 212 14.00 -21.10 -22.34
#